data_AF-A0A6P8QU74-F1
#
_entry.id   AF-A0A6P8QU74-F1
#
_cell.length_a   1.000
_cell.length_b   1.000
_cell.length_c   1.000
_cell.angle_alpha   90.00
_cell.angle_beta   90.00
_cell.angle_gamma   90.00
#
_symmetry.space_group_name_H-M   'P 1'
#
loop_
_entity.id
_entity.type
_entity.pdbx_description
1 polymer ?
#
loop_
_entity_poly.entity_id
_entity_poly.type
_entity_poly.pdbx_seq_one_letter_code
_entity_poly.pdbx_strand_id
1 'polypeptide(L)' 'MPAEVSWPKYLKMVTASVLAMFAGAQVVHNYYKPDLSVPEIPPKPGGLRTELLGLK' A
#
# COMPACT_ATOMS: atom_id res chain seq x y z
N MET A 1 14.13 -27.51 4.40
CA MET A 1 13.46 -26.40 5.08
C MET A 1 13.98 -25.10 4.48
N PRO A 2 13.14 -24.14 4.04
CA PRO A 2 13.63 -22.85 3.53
C PRO A 2 14.44 -22.13 4.60
N ALA A 3 15.64 -21.65 4.27
CA ALA A 3 16.51 -20.86 5.15
C ALA A 3 16.70 -21.45 6.57
N GLU A 4 16.81 -22.78 6.67
CA GLU A 4 17.03 -23.51 7.94
C GLU A 4 15.94 -23.33 9.01
N VAL A 5 14.78 -22.76 8.66
CA VAL A 5 13.66 -22.58 9.58
C VAL A 5 12.54 -23.60 9.33
N SER A 6 11.86 -24.00 10.40
CA SER A 6 10.71 -24.91 10.29
C SER A 6 9.61 -24.30 9.43
N TRP A 7 8.90 -25.15 8.67
CA TRP A 7 7.80 -24.72 7.80
C TRP A 7 6.73 -23.89 8.51
N PRO A 8 6.29 -24.24 9.74
CA PRO A 8 5.35 -23.39 10.49
C PRO A 8 5.92 -22.01 10.84
N LYS A 9 7.23 -21.92 11.16
CA LYS A 9 7.89 -20.64 11.46
C LYS A 9 7.99 -19.77 10.21
N TYR A 10 8.34 -20.37 9.08
CA TYR A 10 8.35 -19.69 7.78
C TYR A 10 6.98 -19.12 7.43
N LEU A 11 5.91 -19.93 7.51
CA LEU A 11 4.55 -19.49 7.22
C LEU A 11 4.11 -18.35 8.13
N LYS A 12 4.38 -18.42 9.44
CA LYS A 12 4.08 -17.33 10.38
C LYS A 12 4.75 -16.01 9.96
N MET A 13 6.01 -16.07 9.53
CA MET A 13 6.73 -14.88 9.08
C MET A 13 6.08 -14.31 7.81
N VAL A 14 5.81 -15.15 6.81
CA VAL A 14 5.19 -14.74 5.54
C VAL A 14 3.84 -14.08 5.82
N THR A 15 2.99 -14.73 6.62
CA THR A 15 1.68 -14.15 6.99
C THR A 15 1.84 -12.83 7.74
N ALA A 16 2.76 -12.74 8.71
CA ALA A 16 3.01 -11.50 9.43
C ALA A 16 3.47 -10.37 8.50
N SER A 17 4.29 -10.67 7.49
CA SER A 17 4.76 -9.68 6.52
C SER A 17 3.65 -9.17 5.62
N VAL A 18 2.79 -10.08 5.13
CA VAL A 18 1.62 -9.69 4.32
C VAL A 18 0.65 -8.85 5.14
N LEU A 19 0.40 -9.22 6.41
CA LEU A 19 -0.45 -8.44 7.31
C LEU A 19 0.15 -7.05 7.59
N ALA A 20 1.46 -6.96 7.80
CA ALA A 20 2.14 -5.68 7.99
C ALA A 20 2.04 -4.79 6.75
N MET A 21 2.16 -5.37 5.55
CA MET A 21 1.97 -4.65 4.28
C MET A 21 0.55 -4.08 4.16
N PHE A 22 -0.48 -4.88 4.46
CA PHE A 22 -1.87 -4.41 4.43
C PHE A 22 -2.15 -3.34 5.47
N ALA A 23 -1.65 -3.52 6.70
CA ALA A 23 -1.79 -2.52 7.76
C ALA A 23 -1.12 -1.19 7.37
N GLY A 24 0.11 -1.24 6.84
CA GLY A 24 0.83 -0.06 6.36
C GLY A 24 0.07 0.66 5.23
N ALA A 25 -0.42 -0.09 4.24
CA ALA A 25 -1.23 0.47 3.17
C ALA A 25 -2.50 1.16 3.69
N GLN A 26 -3.22 0.53 4.62
CA GLN A 26 -4.42 1.12 5.22
C GLN A 26 -4.11 2.40 6.00
N VAL A 27 -3.00 2.43 6.76
CA VAL A 27 -2.60 3.60 7.54
C VAL A 27 -2.34 4.80 6.64
N VAL A 28 -1.59 4.64 5.55
CA VAL A 28 -1.31 5.77 4.64
C VAL A 28 -2.57 6.26 3.92
N HIS A 29 -3.50 5.36 3.56
CA HIS A 29 -4.79 5.74 2.97
C HIS A 29 -5.65 6.51 3.97
N ASN A 30 -5.69 6.08 5.24
CA ASN A 30 -6.44 6.79 6.28
C ASN A 30 -5.81 8.13 6.65
N TYR A 31 -4.48 8.22 6.65
CA TYR A 31 -3.74 9.41 7.05
C TYR A 31 -3.79 10.51 5.97
N TYR A 32 -3.47 10.16 4.72
CA TYR A 32 -3.42 11.14 3.62
C TYR A 32 -4.73 11.27 2.83
N LYS A 33 -5.71 10.38 3.06
CA LYS A 33 -7.02 10.35 2.38
C LYS A 33 -6.92 10.68 0.89
N PRO A 34 -6.10 9.93 0.12
CA PRO A 34 -5.91 10.24 -1.29
C PRO A 34 -7.23 10.15 -2.04
N ASP A 35 -7.40 10.99 -3.06
CA ASP A 35 -8.47 10.80 -4.03
C ASP A 35 -8.16 9.57 -4.86
N LEU A 36 -9.02 8.56 -4.77
CA LEU A 36 -8.91 7.32 -5.53
C LEU A 36 -9.81 7.33 -6.78
N SER A 37 -10.43 8.47 -7.10
CA SER A 37 -11.21 8.61 -8.31
C SER A 37 -10.32 8.45 -9.55
N VAL A 38 -10.76 7.59 -10.47
CA VAL A 38 -10.11 7.42 -11.77
C VAL A 38 -10.89 8.27 -12.77
N PRO A 39 -10.27 9.29 -13.39
CA PRO A 39 -10.96 10.10 -14.38
C PRO A 39 -11.23 9.26 -15.64
N GLU A 40 -12.44 9.38 -16.21
CA GLU A 40 -12.79 8.68 -17.46
C GLU A 40 -11.88 9.08 -18.62
N ILE A 41 -11.46 10.34 -18.65
CA ILE A 41 -10.52 10.88 -19.62
C ILE A 41 -9.13 10.91 -18.97
N PRO A 42 -8.13 10.21 -19.53
CA PRO A 42 -6.78 10.24 -18.98
C PRO A 42 -6.23 11.67 -19.04
N PRO A 43 -5.53 12.12 -18.00
CA PRO A 43 -4.91 13.43 -17.99
C PRO A 43 -3.81 13.51 -19.05
N LYS A 44 -3.59 14.71 -19.57
CA LYS A 44 -2.49 14.97 -20.51
C LYS A 44 -1.15 14.65 -19.83
N PRO A 45 -0.11 14.25 -20.59
CA PRO A 45 1.23 14.07 -20.05
C PRO A 45 1.67 15.30 -19.25
N GLY A 46 2.09 15.11 -17.99
CA GLY A 46 2.47 16.19 -17.07
C GLY A 46 1.31 16.97 -16.42
N GLY A 47 0.05 16.64 -16.75
CA GLY A 47 -1.16 17.26 -16.17
C GLY A 47 -1.75 16.51 -14.99
N LEU A 48 -1.09 15.45 -14.50
CA LEU A 48 -1.49 14.71 -13.32
C LEU A 48 -1.28 15.58 -12.07
N ARG A 49 -2.36 15.89 -11.36
CA ARG A 49 -2.28 16.51 -10.03
C ARG A 49 -2.11 15.41 -8.99
N THR A 50 -0.99 15.40 -8.28
CA THR A 50 -0.66 14.42 -7.23
C THR A 50 -0.66 15.06 -5.84
N GLU A 51 -1.48 16.10 -5.64
CA GLU A 51 -1.60 16.77 -4.35
C GLU A 51 -2.29 15.84 -3.35
N LEU A 52 -1.69 15.65 -2.17
CA LEU A 52 -2.32 14.88 -1.09
C LEU A 52 -3.39 15.76 -0.43
N LEU A 53 -4.64 15.30 -0.46
CA LEU A 53 -5.78 15.99 0.15
C LEU A 53 -5.57 16.15 1.67
N GLY A 54 -5.00 17.27 2.11
CA GLY A 54 -4.83 17.59 3.54
C GLY A 54 -3.44 18.08 3.95
N LEU A 55 -2.45 18.06 3.05
CA LEU A 55 -1.17 18.75 3.26
C LEU A 55 -1.20 20.07 2.48
N LYS A 56 -1.34 21.19 3.20
CA LYS A 56 -1.24 22.54 2.66
C LYS A 56 0.18 23.07 2.76
#